data_AF-A0A2E9QUR7-F1
#
_entry.id   AF-A0A2E9QUR7-F1
#
_cell.length_a   1.000
_cell.length_b   1.000
_cell.length_c   1.000
_cell.angle_alpha   90.00
_cell.angle_beta   90.00
_cell.angle_gamma   90.00
#
_symmetry.space_group_name_H-M   'P 1'
#
loop_
_entity.id
_entity.type
_entity.pdbx_description
1 polymer ?
#
loop_
_entity_poly.entity_id
_entity_poly.type
_entity_poly.pdbx_seq_one_letter_code
_entity_poly.pdbx_strand_id
1 'polypeptide(L)'
;MKNILTWSCMLLSLGNSYAIAQSSRPTPPTSKSTTNKTCIRWSGFTRQQLTNVDKCLRKHTDKQYVLRTRLTKARITKHNKHISQLIQQVSPQKSPTGLLLKAALAAMVGHEVPHTKRLFSALCRRKVTKAQQFKQRIICSYAAMMGSRLTRNTCTKGCKRSHHFPLRFASNSPMISVTINKKKTFPMLIDTGASTSVITTRTAKQLGIPLIPEQMYYVNSPGGLIKTYRALVDITMGSLHQVRVPVSIIDLPIGNIGGIISPQTTWEAFAVKIDFQRFSLTLSPRSFQEKAVVSMPWLFGGLNPVVFLSFGKRPERPFTLDTGAATTLFKESYERLGTPLPKKMVSKTLAAGKKSTTSWVTTSTLKISMPPIDWHLRNPLIMQEKDAQKYTDFKRFGLVGMDFLMGRVLILDPFKKALFLSSGASLPPWKKGDKATFLISGTTLTKNRHVVETVTARTKSTVTLKVELQLPNKTNTFFLLMNDNWKTRGSWLLSRQAVRAWDKKKKTISKREQIMKWLKVFMPFRVSTSTPKIESIQGSLHKKLRLSCSRVSLSVQTKKGPATLSIIECPKRPWRTMRLRLTHPKGSILWQYERQGFQVH
;
A
#
# COMPACT_ATOMS: atom_id res chain seq x y z
N MET A 1 -2.58 -23.20 -36.31
CA MET A 1 -3.06 -22.89 -34.94
C MET A 1 -2.23 -21.81 -34.22
N LYS A 2 -2.13 -20.56 -34.72
CA LYS A 2 -1.23 -19.53 -34.10
C LYS A 2 -1.83 -18.76 -32.90
N ASN A 3 -3.16 -18.70 -32.73
CA ASN A 3 -3.84 -17.76 -31.81
C ASN A 3 -4.16 -18.26 -30.38
N ILE A 4 -3.62 -19.40 -29.93
CA ILE A 4 -3.92 -19.98 -28.60
C ILE A 4 -2.81 -19.75 -27.55
N LEU A 5 -1.60 -19.37 -27.96
CA LEU A 5 -0.43 -19.29 -27.08
C LEU A 5 -0.22 -17.94 -26.35
N THR A 6 -0.96 -16.89 -26.71
CA THR A 6 -0.65 -15.49 -26.34
C THR A 6 -0.92 -15.08 -24.88
N TRP A 7 -1.54 -15.93 -24.04
CA TRP A 7 -2.00 -15.53 -22.69
C TRP A 7 -1.41 -16.30 -21.49
N SER A 8 -0.59 -17.34 -21.71
CA SER A 8 0.06 -18.07 -20.59
C SER A 8 1.44 -17.52 -20.20
N CYS A 9 1.86 -16.38 -20.75
CA CYS A 9 3.14 -15.73 -20.41
C CYS A 9 3.02 -14.20 -20.32
N MET A 10 2.08 -13.69 -19.51
CA MET A 10 1.96 -12.26 -19.18
C MET A 10 3.10 -11.75 -18.26
N LEU A 11 4.28 -12.40 -18.34
CA LEU A 11 5.49 -12.23 -17.55
C LEU A 11 6.74 -12.60 -18.40
N LEU A 12 7.27 -11.65 -19.18
CA LEU A 12 8.55 -11.70 -19.96
C LEU A 12 8.53 -12.66 -21.19
N SER A 13 8.51 -12.21 -22.47
CA SER A 13 9.47 -11.41 -23.31
C SER A 13 10.75 -12.19 -23.71
N LEU A 14 11.50 -11.95 -24.79
CA LEU A 14 11.70 -10.83 -25.79
C LEU A 14 10.60 -10.75 -26.90
N GLY A 15 10.69 -10.04 -28.05
CA GLY A 15 11.71 -9.18 -28.74
C GLY A 15 11.00 -8.16 -29.67
N ASN A 16 11.48 -7.55 -30.78
CA ASN A 16 12.76 -7.29 -31.54
C ASN A 16 12.35 -6.32 -32.73
N SER A 17 13.12 -5.56 -33.53
CA SER A 17 14.54 -5.13 -33.72
C SER A 17 14.58 -3.86 -34.65
N TYR A 18 15.77 -3.29 -34.99
CA TYR A 18 16.03 -2.08 -35.85
C TYR A 18 15.53 -0.72 -35.29
N ALA A 19 16.13 0.45 -35.55
CA ALA A 19 17.39 0.85 -36.24
C ALA A 19 18.10 2.02 -35.50
N ILE A 20 19.16 2.61 -36.08
CA ILE A 20 20.08 3.62 -35.48
C ILE A 20 19.69 5.07 -35.83
N ALA A 21 19.92 6.02 -34.92
CA ALA A 21 20.06 7.46 -35.21
C ALA A 21 21.00 8.13 -34.19
N GLN A 22 21.72 9.20 -34.58
CA GLN A 22 22.85 9.76 -33.83
C GLN A 22 22.58 11.09 -33.11
N SER A 23 23.27 11.25 -31.98
CA SER A 23 23.95 12.46 -31.46
C SER A 23 23.44 13.88 -31.81
N SER A 24 23.07 14.63 -30.77
CA SER A 24 23.51 16.02 -30.61
C SER A 24 23.75 16.35 -29.12
N ARG A 25 24.74 17.22 -28.82
CA ARG A 25 25.09 17.66 -27.45
C ARG A 25 24.58 19.09 -27.21
N PRO A 26 23.83 19.39 -26.14
CA PRO A 26 23.62 20.76 -25.68
C PRO A 26 24.87 21.29 -24.97
N THR A 27 25.32 22.50 -25.31
CA THR A 27 26.33 23.26 -24.57
C THR A 27 25.77 23.83 -23.25
N PRO A 28 26.62 24.08 -22.24
CA PRO A 28 26.17 24.67 -20.97
C PRO A 28 26.00 26.20 -21.09
N PRO A 29 24.91 26.79 -20.55
CA PRO A 29 24.75 28.25 -20.55
C PRO A 29 25.60 28.92 -19.47
N THR A 30 26.49 29.81 -19.88
CA THR A 30 27.30 30.68 -19.01
C THR A 30 26.63 32.04 -18.81
N SER A 31 26.12 32.30 -17.61
CA SER A 31 25.90 33.70 -17.15
C SER A 31 25.97 33.81 -15.63
N LYS A 32 26.67 34.85 -15.16
CA LYS A 32 26.69 35.23 -13.73
C LYS A 32 25.44 36.07 -13.44
N SER A 33 24.62 35.65 -12.48
CA SER A 33 23.44 36.41 -12.03
C SER A 33 23.58 36.75 -10.54
N THR A 34 23.17 37.94 -10.14
CA THR A 34 23.53 38.57 -8.86
C THR A 34 22.82 37.94 -7.65
N THR A 35 23.45 38.07 -6.48
CA THR A 35 23.22 37.19 -5.32
C THR A 35 21.98 37.50 -4.47
N ASN A 36 20.80 37.61 -5.08
CA ASN A 36 19.55 37.51 -4.35
C ASN A 36 19.27 36.02 -4.02
N LYS A 37 19.95 35.52 -2.97
CA LYS A 37 19.99 34.11 -2.56
C LYS A 37 18.61 33.62 -2.08
N THR A 38 17.78 33.19 -3.03
CA THR A 38 16.44 32.65 -2.78
C THR A 38 16.49 31.39 -1.89
N CYS A 39 16.19 31.55 -0.59
CA CYS A 39 16.10 30.45 0.38
C CYS A 39 15.00 29.44 -0.03
N ILE A 40 15.38 28.42 -0.80
CA ILE A 40 14.64 27.18 -1.06
C ILE A 40 13.29 27.37 -1.79
N ARG A 41 13.24 27.12 -3.11
CA ARG A 41 11.97 26.79 -3.78
C ARG A 41 11.43 25.49 -3.14
N TRP A 42 10.25 25.55 -2.54
CA TRP A 42 9.65 24.52 -1.66
C TRP A 42 9.25 23.19 -2.32
N SER A 43 9.71 22.92 -3.55
CA SER A 43 9.22 21.86 -4.42
C SER A 43 9.92 20.50 -4.29
N GLY A 44 10.88 20.31 -3.37
CA GLY A 44 11.51 18.99 -3.14
C GLY A 44 12.59 18.98 -2.07
N PHE A 45 12.19 18.81 -0.80
CA PHE A 45 13.13 18.75 0.34
C PHE A 45 14.02 17.50 0.32
N THR A 46 15.25 17.67 0.81
CA THR A 46 16.07 16.61 1.43
C THR A 46 16.02 16.71 2.96
N ARG A 47 16.45 15.67 3.67
CA ARG A 47 16.62 15.62 5.13
C ARG A 47 17.55 16.73 5.62
N GLN A 48 18.66 16.97 4.92
CA GLN A 48 19.63 18.02 5.22
C GLN A 48 19.07 19.44 4.99
N GLN A 49 18.14 19.61 4.05
CA GLN A 49 17.45 20.90 3.90
C GLN A 49 16.52 21.17 5.08
N LEU A 50 15.81 20.17 5.63
CA LEU A 50 14.94 20.35 6.80
C LEU A 50 15.69 20.79 8.07
N THR A 51 16.92 20.30 8.27
CA THR A 51 17.81 20.80 9.35
C THR A 51 18.30 22.22 9.04
N ASN A 52 18.66 22.51 7.79
CA ASN A 52 19.22 23.81 7.40
C ASN A 52 18.19 24.95 7.24
N VAL A 53 16.88 24.67 7.23
CA VAL A 53 15.82 25.70 7.18
C VAL A 53 16.06 26.81 8.20
N ASP A 54 16.40 26.48 9.44
CA ASP A 54 16.47 27.48 10.51
C ASP A 54 17.70 28.38 10.37
N LYS A 55 18.79 27.87 9.78
CA LYS A 55 19.98 28.66 9.41
C LYS A 55 19.70 29.60 8.22
N CYS A 56 18.90 29.17 7.23
CA CYS A 56 18.44 30.05 6.13
C CYS A 56 17.49 31.14 6.65
N LEU A 57 16.54 30.77 7.51
CA LEU A 57 15.53 31.68 8.07
C LEU A 57 16.10 32.85 8.87
N ARG A 58 17.22 32.66 9.59
CA ARG A 58 17.86 33.76 10.35
C ARG A 58 18.34 34.91 9.45
N LYS A 59 18.47 34.70 8.14
CA LYS A 59 18.95 35.69 7.17
C LYS A 59 17.84 36.29 6.29
N HIS A 60 16.56 36.13 6.67
CA HIS A 60 15.41 36.54 5.84
C HIS A 60 14.54 37.58 6.57
N THR A 61 14.37 38.76 5.97
CA THR A 61 13.69 39.92 6.58
C THR A 61 12.15 39.83 6.54
N ASP A 62 11.56 39.26 5.47
CA ASP A 62 10.10 39.08 5.39
C ASP A 62 9.59 38.10 6.48
N LYS A 63 9.02 38.69 7.54
CA LYS A 63 8.37 38.01 8.66
C LYS A 63 7.28 37.03 8.20
N GLN A 64 6.55 37.32 7.11
CA GLN A 64 5.55 36.41 6.56
C GLN A 64 6.19 35.20 5.87
N TYR A 65 7.23 35.38 5.05
CA TYR A 65 7.97 34.25 4.47
C TYR A 65 8.53 33.34 5.55
N VAL A 66 9.15 33.94 6.58
CA VAL A 66 9.68 33.21 7.75
C VAL A 66 8.56 32.40 8.42
N LEU A 67 7.41 33.01 8.70
CA LEU A 67 6.29 32.35 9.38
C LEU A 67 5.63 31.26 8.51
N ARG A 68 5.39 31.50 7.21
CA ARG A 68 4.89 30.48 6.25
C ARG A 68 5.83 29.27 6.18
N THR A 69 7.14 29.51 6.23
CA THR A 69 8.19 28.49 6.23
C THR A 69 8.18 27.69 7.53
N ARG A 70 8.24 28.36 8.70
CA ARG A 70 8.18 27.71 10.02
C ARG A 70 6.92 26.86 10.17
N LEU A 71 5.75 27.39 9.81
CA LEU A 71 4.47 26.65 9.81
C LEU A 71 4.51 25.41 8.92
N THR A 72 5.16 25.49 7.76
CA THR A 72 5.27 24.33 6.86
C THR A 72 6.20 23.27 7.44
N LYS A 73 7.35 23.66 8.02
CA LYS A 73 8.27 22.76 8.73
C LYS A 73 7.58 22.08 9.93
N ALA A 74 6.95 22.86 10.80
CA ALA A 74 6.26 22.37 12.00
C ALA A 74 5.13 21.38 11.69
N ARG A 75 4.39 21.61 10.59
CA ARG A 75 3.38 20.68 10.07
C ARG A 75 3.98 19.36 9.59
N ILE A 76 5.13 19.39 8.92
CA ILE A 76 5.79 18.17 8.44
C ILE A 76 6.26 17.33 9.64
N THR A 77 6.81 17.95 10.68
CA THR A 77 7.35 17.26 11.88
C THR A 77 6.31 16.96 12.97
N LYS A 78 5.03 17.31 12.77
CA LYS A 78 3.95 17.19 13.77
C LYS A 78 4.32 17.75 15.15
N HIS A 79 4.99 18.90 15.21
CA HIS A 79 5.45 19.45 16.50
C HIS A 79 4.40 20.35 17.17
N ASN A 80 3.35 19.74 17.74
CA ASN A 80 2.12 20.42 18.19
C ASN A 80 2.34 21.70 19.02
N LYS A 81 3.21 21.68 20.06
CA LYS A 81 3.53 22.89 20.87
C LYS A 81 4.06 24.05 20.01
N HIS A 82 4.86 23.75 18.98
CA HIS A 82 5.41 24.75 18.07
C HIS A 82 4.42 25.15 16.97
N ILE A 83 3.57 24.23 16.50
CA ILE A 83 2.42 24.57 15.64
C ILE A 83 1.51 25.59 16.35
N SER A 84 1.24 25.40 17.65
CA SER A 84 0.47 26.34 18.49
C SER A 84 1.13 27.73 18.56
N GLN A 85 2.41 27.79 18.94
CA GLN A 85 3.19 29.04 19.02
C GLN A 85 3.20 29.82 17.70
N LEU A 86 3.30 29.11 16.56
CA LEU A 86 3.29 29.74 15.23
C LEU A 86 1.89 30.15 14.79
N ILE A 87 0.82 29.48 15.23
CA ILE A 87 -0.57 29.88 14.97
C ILE A 87 -0.93 31.15 15.76
N GLN A 88 -0.43 31.29 16.99
CA GLN A 88 -0.59 32.50 17.81
C GLN A 88 -0.07 33.77 17.10
N GLN A 89 0.95 33.62 16.25
CA GLN A 89 1.53 34.72 15.46
C GLN A 89 0.72 35.10 14.20
N VAL A 90 -0.40 34.40 13.91
CA VAL A 90 -1.20 34.60 12.69
C VAL A 90 -2.54 35.28 13.04
N SER A 91 -2.57 36.62 12.97
CA SER A 91 -3.82 37.39 13.09
C SER A 91 -4.84 36.94 12.03
N PRO A 92 -6.01 36.40 12.41
CA PRO A 92 -6.99 35.89 11.44
C PRO A 92 -7.54 36.95 10.48
N GLN A 93 -7.62 38.20 10.96
CA GLN A 93 -8.04 39.37 10.19
C GLN A 93 -6.89 39.88 9.30
N LYS A 94 -5.79 40.34 9.92
CA LYS A 94 -4.71 41.08 9.23
C LYS A 94 -3.82 40.20 8.33
N SER A 95 -3.77 38.89 8.53
CA SER A 95 -2.93 38.01 7.71
C SER A 95 -3.52 37.79 6.29
N PRO A 96 -2.69 37.74 5.23
CA PRO A 96 -3.18 37.41 3.89
C PRO A 96 -3.58 35.93 3.78
N THR A 97 -4.52 35.65 2.89
CA THR A 97 -5.14 34.33 2.68
C THR A 97 -4.12 33.19 2.49
N GLY A 98 -2.99 33.45 1.83
CA GLY A 98 -1.93 32.45 1.65
C GLY A 98 -1.24 32.01 2.96
N LEU A 99 -1.10 32.93 3.94
CA LEU A 99 -0.60 32.62 5.28
C LEU A 99 -1.67 31.90 6.11
N LEU A 100 -2.92 32.38 6.07
CA LEU A 100 -4.06 31.73 6.76
C LEU A 100 -4.25 30.28 6.31
N LEU A 101 -4.18 30.00 5.00
CA LEU A 101 -4.23 28.64 4.46
C LEU A 101 -3.07 27.77 4.96
N LYS A 102 -1.84 28.31 5.06
CA LYS A 102 -0.68 27.59 5.59
C LYS A 102 -0.83 27.29 7.09
N ALA A 103 -1.26 28.27 7.88
CA ALA A 103 -1.49 28.15 9.31
C ALA A 103 -2.60 27.13 9.61
N ALA A 104 -3.73 27.23 8.90
CA ALA A 104 -4.85 26.31 9.07
C ALA A 104 -4.50 24.87 8.64
N LEU A 105 -3.74 24.69 7.55
CA LEU A 105 -3.21 23.37 7.17
C LEU A 105 -2.18 22.81 8.17
N ALA A 106 -1.55 23.64 9.00
CA ALA A 106 -0.74 23.19 10.13
C ALA A 106 -1.61 22.82 11.34
N ALA A 107 -2.62 23.66 11.66
CA ALA A 107 -3.58 23.42 12.73
C ALA A 107 -4.36 22.10 12.57
N MET A 108 -4.72 21.75 11.33
CA MET A 108 -5.31 20.44 10.98
C MET A 108 -4.49 19.23 11.45
N VAL A 109 -3.16 19.40 11.60
CA VAL A 109 -2.21 18.34 11.95
C VAL A 109 -1.77 18.42 13.42
N GLY A 110 -1.82 19.61 14.03
CA GLY A 110 -1.42 19.83 15.43
C GLY A 110 -2.47 19.48 16.49
N HIS A 111 -3.76 19.49 16.12
CA HIS A 111 -4.95 19.37 17.00
C HIS A 111 -5.04 20.46 18.10
N GLU A 112 -6.27 20.67 18.60
CA GLU A 112 -6.62 21.24 19.92
C GLU A 112 -5.88 22.50 20.44
N VAL A 113 -5.51 23.42 19.55
CA VAL A 113 -5.19 24.82 19.93
C VAL A 113 -6.48 25.65 19.93
N PRO A 114 -6.87 26.37 21.01
CA PRO A 114 -8.12 27.15 21.06
C PRO A 114 -8.29 28.16 19.91
N HIS A 115 -7.20 28.78 19.47
CA HIS A 115 -7.19 29.71 18.33
C HIS A 115 -7.52 29.05 16.99
N THR A 116 -7.47 27.70 16.89
CA THR A 116 -7.80 26.95 15.68
C THR A 116 -9.25 27.18 15.25
N LYS A 117 -10.20 27.27 16.20
CA LYS A 117 -11.61 27.58 15.91
C LYS A 117 -11.72 28.98 15.29
N ARG A 118 -11.08 29.99 15.89
CA ARG A 118 -11.03 31.38 15.37
C ARG A 118 -10.39 31.44 13.97
N LEU A 119 -9.24 30.80 13.78
CA LEU A 119 -8.50 30.74 12.51
C LEU A 119 -9.32 30.08 11.39
N PHE A 120 -9.99 28.95 11.68
CA PHE A 120 -10.86 28.27 10.72
C PHE A 120 -12.09 29.12 10.39
N SER A 121 -12.82 29.63 11.38
CA SER A 121 -14.02 30.47 11.15
C SER A 121 -13.72 31.79 10.42
N ALA A 122 -12.51 32.34 10.56
CA ALA A 122 -12.05 33.48 9.75
C ALA A 122 -11.75 33.06 8.31
N LEU A 123 -10.99 31.97 8.10
CA LEU A 123 -10.65 31.48 6.77
C LEU A 123 -11.89 31.03 5.97
N CYS A 124 -12.88 30.42 6.62
CA CYS A 124 -14.07 29.90 5.93
C CYS A 124 -15.04 31.00 5.49
N ARG A 125 -15.01 32.19 6.10
CA ARG A 125 -15.77 33.37 5.68
C ARG A 125 -15.04 34.24 4.64
N ARG A 126 -13.75 33.99 4.38
CA ARG A 126 -12.91 34.81 3.48
C ARG A 126 -13.11 34.40 2.02
N LYS A 127 -13.30 35.37 1.10
CA LYS A 127 -13.25 35.12 -0.35
C LYS A 127 -11.82 34.68 -0.73
N VAL A 128 -11.68 33.64 -1.58
CA VAL A 128 -10.39 33.07 -1.99
C VAL A 128 -10.37 32.73 -3.49
N THR A 129 -9.18 32.72 -4.12
CA THR A 129 -9.04 32.44 -5.56
C THR A 129 -9.39 31.00 -5.92
N LYS A 130 -9.74 30.71 -7.19
CA LYS A 130 -10.08 29.35 -7.67
C LYS A 130 -9.02 28.30 -7.26
N ALA A 131 -7.72 28.63 -7.32
CA ALA A 131 -6.60 27.76 -6.90
C ALA A 131 -6.44 27.58 -5.37
N GLN A 132 -7.17 28.36 -4.56
CA GLN A 132 -7.21 28.31 -3.10
C GLN A 132 -8.49 27.62 -2.58
N GLN A 133 -9.62 27.72 -3.30
CA GLN A 133 -10.93 27.17 -2.89
C GLN A 133 -10.88 25.68 -2.50
N PHE A 134 -10.13 24.85 -3.24
CA PHE A 134 -9.93 23.44 -2.90
C PHE A 134 -9.34 23.24 -1.49
N LYS A 135 -8.32 24.04 -1.13
CA LYS A 135 -7.68 23.98 0.19
C LYS A 135 -8.63 24.50 1.27
N GLN A 136 -9.34 25.60 1.01
CA GLN A 136 -10.35 26.15 1.91
C GLN A 136 -11.45 25.12 2.20
N ARG A 137 -12.06 24.49 1.18
CA ARG A 137 -13.11 23.47 1.35
C ARG A 137 -12.64 22.27 2.19
N ILE A 138 -11.40 21.81 2.02
CA ILE A 138 -10.80 20.76 2.86
C ILE A 138 -10.69 21.18 4.34
N ILE A 139 -10.27 22.42 4.59
CA ILE A 139 -10.13 22.99 5.93
C ILE A 139 -11.50 23.22 6.57
N CYS A 140 -12.47 23.77 5.83
CA CYS A 140 -13.80 24.09 6.37
C CYS A 140 -14.62 22.84 6.68
N SER A 141 -14.56 21.80 5.84
CA SER A 141 -15.12 20.49 6.19
C SER A 141 -14.39 19.82 7.37
N TYR A 142 -13.11 20.12 7.60
CA TYR A 142 -12.40 19.72 8.83
C TYR A 142 -12.79 20.57 10.05
N ALA A 143 -13.08 21.86 9.86
CA ALA A 143 -13.54 22.78 10.89
C ALA A 143 -14.94 22.43 11.40
N ALA A 144 -15.87 22.10 10.48
CA ALA A 144 -17.21 21.64 10.82
C ALA A 144 -17.17 20.30 11.59
N MET A 145 -16.30 19.35 11.19
CA MET A 145 -16.01 18.19 12.05
C MET A 145 -15.47 18.60 13.43
N MET A 146 -14.51 19.53 13.49
CA MET A 146 -13.91 20.01 14.75
C MET A 146 -14.91 20.72 15.66
N GLY A 147 -15.95 21.37 15.14
CA GLY A 147 -17.03 21.94 15.95
C GLY A 147 -17.69 20.90 16.86
N SER A 148 -17.79 19.65 16.39
CA SER A 148 -18.36 18.52 17.13
C SER A 148 -17.35 17.72 17.97
N ARG A 149 -16.06 18.11 18.01
CA ARG A 149 -14.96 17.31 18.61
C ARG A 149 -14.72 17.50 20.11
N LEU A 150 -15.37 18.44 20.80
CA LEU A 150 -14.98 18.85 22.16
C LEU A 150 -15.02 17.73 23.24
N THR A 151 -15.57 16.56 22.94
CA THR A 151 -15.56 15.35 23.79
C THR A 151 -14.70 14.23 23.19
N ARG A 152 -13.46 14.54 22.77
CA ARG A 152 -12.65 13.68 21.88
C ARG A 152 -12.03 12.41 22.49
N ASN A 153 -12.60 11.89 23.58
CA ASN A 153 -12.28 10.55 24.09
C ASN A 153 -12.90 9.48 23.17
N THR A 154 -12.36 9.39 21.93
CA THR A 154 -12.91 8.49 20.90
C THR A 154 -12.85 7.05 21.33
N CYS A 155 -11.84 6.64 22.10
CA CYS A 155 -11.83 5.31 22.70
C CYS A 155 -12.68 5.28 23.97
N THR A 156 -13.62 4.34 24.04
CA THR A 156 -14.56 4.16 25.18
C THR A 156 -14.42 2.81 25.87
N LYS A 157 -13.86 1.77 25.23
CA LYS A 157 -13.55 0.49 25.87
C LYS A 157 -12.20 -0.05 25.42
N GLY A 158 -11.44 -0.61 26.37
CA GLY A 158 -10.13 -1.24 26.12
C GLY A 158 -8.93 -0.29 26.01
N CYS A 159 -9.13 1.01 26.22
CA CYS A 159 -8.15 2.06 25.87
C CYS A 159 -6.82 1.98 26.63
N LYS A 160 -6.85 1.51 27.88
CA LYS A 160 -5.67 1.42 28.76
C LYS A 160 -4.84 0.13 28.56
N ARG A 161 -5.21 -0.77 27.64
CA ARG A 161 -4.47 -2.02 27.34
C ARG A 161 -4.02 -2.15 25.90
N SER A 162 -3.01 -2.98 25.68
CA SER A 162 -2.60 -3.41 24.35
C SER A 162 -3.60 -4.39 23.74
N HIS A 163 -3.73 -4.37 22.41
CA HIS A 163 -4.60 -5.29 21.65
C HIS A 163 -3.81 -5.91 20.51
N HIS A 164 -4.02 -7.21 20.26
CA HIS A 164 -3.34 -7.96 19.20
C HIS A 164 -4.37 -8.58 18.24
N PHE A 165 -4.21 -8.34 16.93
CA PHE A 165 -5.13 -8.82 15.89
C PHE A 165 -4.37 -9.57 14.79
N PRO A 166 -4.89 -10.69 14.26
CA PRO A 166 -4.29 -11.39 13.13
C PRO A 166 -4.50 -10.60 11.83
N LEU A 167 -3.43 -10.35 11.07
CA LEU A 167 -3.53 -9.79 9.73
C LEU A 167 -3.97 -10.86 8.73
N ARG A 168 -4.92 -10.50 7.88
CA ARG A 168 -5.24 -11.17 6.61
C ARG A 168 -4.64 -10.37 5.45
N PHE A 169 -4.66 -10.89 4.21
CA PHE A 169 -4.13 -10.18 3.05
C PHE A 169 -5.06 -10.24 1.84
N ALA A 170 -5.15 -9.12 1.12
CA ALA A 170 -5.90 -8.93 -0.10
C ALA A 170 -4.93 -8.50 -1.19
N SER A 171 -4.53 -9.42 -2.08
CA SER A 171 -3.56 -9.12 -3.16
C SER A 171 -2.27 -8.44 -2.65
N ASN A 172 -1.79 -8.88 -1.47
CA ASN A 172 -0.67 -8.36 -0.67
C ASN A 172 -0.93 -7.12 0.20
N SER A 173 -2.07 -6.44 0.10
CA SER A 173 -2.48 -5.38 1.04
C SER A 173 -3.00 -6.01 2.36
N PRO A 174 -2.60 -5.53 3.55
CA PRO A 174 -3.04 -6.09 4.83
C PRO A 174 -4.50 -5.76 5.15
N MET A 175 -5.17 -6.68 5.85
CA MET A 175 -6.57 -6.56 6.26
C MET A 175 -6.81 -6.99 7.71
N ILE A 176 -7.86 -6.42 8.31
CA ILE A 176 -8.43 -6.75 9.62
C ILE A 176 -9.96 -6.85 9.53
N SER A 177 -10.59 -7.53 10.49
CA SER A 177 -12.03 -7.44 10.71
C SER A 177 -12.35 -6.26 11.61
N VAL A 178 -13.33 -5.43 11.24
CA VAL A 178 -13.83 -4.31 12.04
C VAL A 178 -15.35 -4.34 12.04
N THR A 179 -15.97 -4.25 13.22
CA THR A 179 -17.42 -4.12 13.38
C THR A 179 -17.80 -2.66 13.40
N ILE A 180 -18.70 -2.23 12.51
CA ILE A 180 -19.06 -0.82 12.35
C ILE A 180 -20.45 -0.56 12.93
N ASN A 181 -20.59 0.52 13.71
CA ASN A 181 -21.79 0.96 14.41
C ASN A 181 -22.47 -0.16 15.23
N LYS A 182 -21.67 -1.08 15.79
CA LYS A 182 -22.09 -2.35 16.44
C LYS A 182 -22.93 -3.32 15.57
N LYS A 183 -23.37 -2.92 14.37
CA LYS A 183 -24.30 -3.69 13.51
C LYS A 183 -23.65 -4.85 12.76
N LYS A 184 -22.46 -4.66 12.14
CA LYS A 184 -21.89 -5.67 11.24
C LYS A 184 -20.37 -5.58 11.09
N THR A 185 -19.73 -6.74 11.00
CA THR A 185 -18.30 -6.93 10.75
C THR A 185 -17.97 -6.89 9.26
N PHE A 186 -16.97 -6.12 8.87
CA PHE A 186 -16.44 -6.04 7.51
C PHE A 186 -14.92 -6.28 7.48
N PRO A 187 -14.36 -6.84 6.40
CA PRO A 187 -12.94 -6.79 6.15
C PRO A 187 -12.55 -5.37 5.72
N MET A 188 -11.59 -4.79 6.43
CA MET A 188 -11.03 -3.45 6.17
C MET A 188 -9.56 -3.57 5.80
N LEU A 189 -9.12 -2.82 4.78
CA LEU A 189 -7.70 -2.67 4.47
C LEU A 189 -7.01 -1.81 5.54
N ILE A 190 -5.75 -2.08 5.86
CA ILE A 190 -4.90 -1.14 6.63
C ILE A 190 -4.04 -0.37 5.64
N ASP A 191 -4.18 0.95 5.63
CA ASP A 191 -3.57 1.82 4.62
C ASP A 191 -2.95 3.07 5.27
N THR A 192 -1.62 3.11 5.36
CA THR A 192 -0.87 4.29 5.79
C THR A 192 -0.82 5.40 4.72
N GLY A 193 -1.07 5.09 3.44
CA GLY A 193 -1.20 6.04 2.33
C GLY A 193 -2.55 6.76 2.27
N ALA A 194 -3.58 6.20 2.89
CA ALA A 194 -4.86 6.86 3.16
C ALA A 194 -4.73 7.92 4.26
N SER A 195 -5.09 9.17 3.94
CA SER A 195 -4.95 10.34 4.84
C SER A 195 -6.05 10.44 5.91
N THR A 196 -7.00 9.52 5.89
CA THR A 196 -8.16 9.39 6.77
C THR A 196 -8.77 8.01 6.50
N SER A 197 -9.48 7.44 7.46
CA SER A 197 -10.23 6.20 7.24
C SER A 197 -11.40 6.43 6.26
N VAL A 198 -11.82 5.35 5.60
CA VAL A 198 -12.78 5.34 4.50
C VAL A 198 -13.79 4.22 4.70
N ILE A 199 -15.07 4.50 4.46
CA ILE A 199 -16.13 3.50 4.33
C ILE A 199 -16.61 3.51 2.87
N THR A 200 -16.88 2.34 2.28
CA THR A 200 -17.42 2.26 0.90
C THR A 200 -18.88 2.71 0.86
N THR A 201 -19.33 3.30 -0.25
CA THR A 201 -20.72 3.79 -0.38
C THR A 201 -21.75 2.67 -0.15
N ARG A 202 -21.43 1.44 -0.58
CA ARG A 202 -22.22 0.23 -0.30
C ARG A 202 -22.34 -0.06 1.20
N THR A 203 -21.25 0.06 1.95
CA THR A 203 -21.22 -0.16 3.40
C THR A 203 -21.93 0.95 4.16
N ALA A 204 -21.77 2.21 3.72
CA ALA A 204 -22.51 3.34 4.27
C ALA A 204 -24.03 3.16 4.13
N LYS A 205 -24.50 2.80 2.92
CA LYS A 205 -25.91 2.47 2.67
C LYS A 205 -26.38 1.26 3.49
N GLN A 206 -25.63 0.15 3.51
CA GLN A 206 -26.01 -1.06 4.25
C GLN A 206 -26.17 -0.85 5.77
N LEU A 207 -25.49 0.15 6.34
CA LEU A 207 -25.52 0.42 7.78
C LEU A 207 -26.48 1.57 8.17
N GLY A 208 -27.02 2.32 7.21
CA GLY A 208 -27.74 3.56 7.46
C GLY A 208 -26.83 4.63 8.07
N ILE A 209 -25.57 4.75 7.61
CA ILE A 209 -24.64 5.76 8.12
C ILE A 209 -25.05 7.14 7.57
N PRO A 210 -25.41 8.11 8.42
CA PRO A 210 -25.73 9.46 7.97
C PRO A 210 -24.48 10.15 7.41
N LEU A 211 -24.66 10.80 6.26
CA LEU A 211 -23.67 11.73 5.73
C LEU A 211 -23.80 13.05 6.49
N ILE A 212 -22.69 13.67 6.87
CA ILE A 212 -22.76 15.01 7.47
C ILE A 212 -23.14 16.01 6.36
N PRO A 213 -24.25 16.78 6.50
CA PRO A 213 -24.68 17.74 5.49
C PRO A 213 -23.57 18.74 5.13
N GLU A 214 -23.63 19.24 3.90
CA GLU A 214 -22.70 20.22 3.30
C GLU A 214 -21.21 19.81 3.22
N GLN A 215 -20.75 18.79 3.94
CA GLN A 215 -19.36 18.34 3.97
C GLN A 215 -18.95 17.50 2.74
N MET A 216 -19.45 17.88 1.57
CA MET A 216 -18.98 17.41 0.27
C MET A 216 -17.63 18.08 -0.04
N TYR A 217 -16.62 17.27 -0.32
CA TYR A 217 -15.29 17.74 -0.66
C TYR A 217 -14.60 16.80 -1.65
N TYR A 218 -13.41 17.20 -2.11
CA TYR A 218 -12.62 16.40 -3.03
C TYR A 218 -11.35 15.89 -2.34
N VAL A 219 -11.10 14.59 -2.44
CA VAL A 219 -9.83 13.96 -2.06
C VAL A 219 -8.98 13.65 -3.28
N ASN A 220 -7.66 13.65 -3.12
CA ASN A 220 -6.71 13.29 -4.18
C ASN A 220 -6.32 11.81 -4.07
N SER A 221 -6.51 11.04 -5.15
CA SER A 221 -6.05 9.65 -5.28
C SER A 221 -5.07 9.52 -6.46
N PRO A 222 -4.35 8.39 -6.60
CA PRO A 222 -3.52 8.11 -7.78
C PRO A 222 -4.26 8.27 -9.13
N GLY A 223 -5.58 8.07 -9.17
CA GLY A 223 -6.42 8.27 -10.35
C GLY A 223 -6.98 9.70 -10.52
N GLY A 224 -6.69 10.63 -9.60
CA GLY A 224 -7.11 12.03 -9.63
C GLY A 224 -8.06 12.41 -8.48
N LEU A 225 -8.77 13.53 -8.62
CA LEU A 225 -9.72 14.00 -7.61
C LEU A 225 -11.00 13.15 -7.58
N ILE A 226 -11.49 12.83 -6.38
CA ILE A 226 -12.74 12.10 -6.13
C ILE A 226 -13.68 12.96 -5.28
N LYS A 227 -14.94 13.13 -5.70
CA LYS A 227 -16.02 13.71 -4.88
C LYS A 227 -16.35 12.73 -3.74
N THR A 228 -16.37 13.21 -2.50
CA THR A 228 -16.60 12.39 -1.31
C THR A 228 -17.36 13.18 -0.24
N TYR A 229 -18.00 12.45 0.66
CA TYR A 229 -18.69 12.97 1.84
C TYR A 229 -17.95 12.56 3.11
N ARG A 230 -18.32 13.12 4.25
CA ARG A 230 -17.82 12.70 5.58
C ARG A 230 -18.94 12.08 6.40
N ALA A 231 -18.56 11.17 7.28
CA ALA A 231 -19.41 10.61 8.33
C ALA A 231 -18.61 10.43 9.62
N LEU A 232 -19.33 10.16 10.71
CA LEU A 232 -18.80 9.63 11.95
C LEU A 232 -19.30 8.19 12.09
N VAL A 233 -18.44 7.27 12.50
CA VAL A 233 -18.79 5.86 12.74
C VAL A 233 -18.17 5.35 14.03
N ASP A 234 -18.84 4.40 14.66
CA ASP A 234 -18.25 3.65 15.77
C ASP A 234 -17.58 2.40 15.22
N ILE A 235 -16.41 2.04 15.71
CA ILE A 235 -15.66 0.85 15.32
C ILE A 235 -15.36 -0.03 16.54
N THR A 236 -15.53 -1.34 16.37
CA THR A 236 -15.18 -2.35 17.37
C THR A 236 -14.19 -3.34 16.78
N MET A 237 -13.13 -3.64 17.52
CA MET A 237 -12.11 -4.63 17.15
C MET A 237 -11.79 -5.47 18.39
N GLY A 238 -12.38 -6.67 18.47
CA GLY A 238 -12.30 -7.50 19.68
C GLY A 238 -12.84 -6.73 20.88
N SER A 239 -11.95 -6.33 21.80
CA SER A 239 -12.32 -5.55 23.00
C SER A 239 -12.06 -4.04 22.92
N LEU A 240 -11.45 -3.56 21.83
CA LEU A 240 -11.30 -2.13 21.56
C LEU A 240 -12.62 -1.59 20.99
N HIS A 241 -13.20 -0.59 21.62
CA HIS A 241 -14.35 0.16 21.11
C HIS A 241 -13.98 1.64 20.97
N GLN A 242 -14.13 2.18 19.77
CA GLN A 242 -13.96 3.60 19.51
C GLN A 242 -15.23 4.18 18.88
N VAL A 243 -15.74 5.27 19.45
CA VAL A 243 -16.91 6.00 18.97
C VAL A 243 -16.53 7.20 18.11
N ARG A 244 -17.45 7.62 17.24
CA ARG A 244 -17.38 8.88 16.48
C ARG A 244 -16.08 9.05 15.69
N VAL A 245 -15.54 7.96 15.14
CA VAL A 245 -14.34 7.95 14.30
C VAL A 245 -14.63 8.65 12.97
N PRO A 246 -13.83 9.64 12.55
CA PRO A 246 -14.04 10.36 11.30
C PRO A 246 -13.71 9.48 10.10
N VAL A 247 -14.63 9.39 9.13
CA VAL A 247 -14.45 8.63 7.88
C VAL A 247 -14.88 9.41 6.65
N SER A 248 -14.26 9.10 5.51
CA SER A 248 -14.71 9.52 4.17
C SER A 248 -15.60 8.44 3.54
N ILE A 249 -16.59 8.82 2.75
CA ILE A 249 -17.41 7.86 1.97
C ILE A 249 -16.91 7.81 0.52
N ILE A 250 -16.17 6.75 0.18
CA ILE A 250 -15.48 6.61 -1.12
C ILE A 250 -15.58 5.16 -1.63
N ASP A 251 -15.97 5.00 -2.90
CA ASP A 251 -15.91 3.70 -3.59
C ASP A 251 -14.47 3.26 -3.87
N LEU A 252 -14.17 1.99 -3.57
CA LEU A 252 -12.86 1.38 -3.78
C LEU A 252 -12.90 0.42 -4.98
N PRO A 253 -11.77 0.19 -5.69
CA PRO A 253 -11.69 -0.73 -6.82
C PRO A 253 -11.58 -2.21 -6.38
N ILE A 254 -12.19 -2.54 -5.24
CA ILE A 254 -12.16 -3.85 -4.58
C ILE A 254 -13.56 -4.08 -3.97
N GLY A 255 -14.14 -5.25 -4.22
CA GLY A 255 -15.47 -5.63 -3.78
C GLY A 255 -15.47 -6.36 -2.44
N ASN A 256 -16.61 -6.31 -1.75
CA ASN A 256 -16.86 -6.94 -0.44
C ASN A 256 -16.00 -6.45 0.75
N ILE A 257 -15.08 -5.49 0.55
CA ILE A 257 -14.44 -4.76 1.66
C ILE A 257 -15.34 -3.63 2.19
N GLY A 258 -15.30 -3.44 3.51
CA GLY A 258 -16.01 -2.34 4.18
C GLY A 258 -15.41 -0.97 3.86
N GLY A 259 -14.10 -0.95 3.59
CA GLY A 259 -13.33 0.27 3.35
C GLY A 259 -11.87 0.14 3.78
N ILE A 260 -11.32 1.24 4.29
CA ILE A 260 -9.91 1.41 4.68
C ILE A 260 -9.84 1.97 6.11
N ILE A 261 -8.95 1.43 6.93
CA ILE A 261 -8.47 2.06 8.16
C ILE A 261 -7.12 2.73 7.90
N SER A 262 -7.04 4.02 8.21
CA SER A 262 -5.83 4.84 8.26
C SER A 262 -5.31 4.87 9.71
N PRO A 263 -4.23 4.13 10.04
CA PRO A 263 -3.76 3.99 11.42
C PRO A 263 -3.52 5.33 12.12
N GLN A 264 -2.84 6.25 11.43
CA GLN A 264 -2.42 7.55 11.94
C GLN A 264 -3.55 8.60 12.06
N THR A 265 -4.81 8.20 11.86
CA THR A 265 -6.00 9.05 12.08
C THR A 265 -7.12 8.35 12.86
N THR A 266 -7.16 7.01 12.84
CA THR A 266 -8.10 6.21 13.66
C THR A 266 -7.51 5.83 15.02
N TRP A 267 -6.20 5.57 15.11
CA TRP A 267 -5.52 5.13 16.32
C TRP A 267 -4.54 6.20 16.83
N GLU A 268 -4.91 7.49 16.76
CA GLU A 268 -4.05 8.62 17.17
C GLU A 268 -3.55 8.53 18.62
N ALA A 269 -4.29 7.83 19.49
CA ALA A 269 -3.97 7.57 20.90
C ALA A 269 -3.16 6.28 21.17
N PHE A 270 -2.70 5.58 20.13
CA PHE A 270 -1.93 4.33 20.26
C PHE A 270 -0.65 4.39 19.43
N ALA A 271 0.42 3.76 19.95
CA ALA A 271 1.48 3.26 19.10
C ALA A 271 0.95 2.06 18.30
N VAL A 272 1.18 2.05 16.99
CA VAL A 272 0.68 1.03 16.06
C VAL A 272 1.85 0.23 15.52
N LYS A 273 1.95 -1.05 15.87
CA LYS A 273 2.92 -1.99 15.31
C LYS A 273 2.23 -2.93 14.31
N ILE A 274 2.64 -2.86 13.05
CA ILE A 274 2.24 -3.76 11.97
C ILE A 274 3.41 -4.71 11.71
N ASP A 275 3.26 -5.96 12.17
CA ASP A 275 4.27 -7.00 12.05
C ASP A 275 3.96 -7.89 10.84
N PHE A 276 4.70 -7.67 9.75
CA PHE A 276 4.60 -8.45 8.51
C PHE A 276 5.45 -9.73 8.53
N GLN A 277 6.10 -10.06 9.65
CA GLN A 277 6.83 -11.32 9.87
C GLN A 277 5.92 -12.35 10.54
N ARG A 278 5.17 -11.92 11.57
CA ARG A 278 4.22 -12.72 12.36
C ARG A 278 2.77 -12.58 11.87
N PHE A 279 2.52 -11.65 10.95
CA PHE A 279 1.21 -11.29 10.40
C PHE A 279 0.23 -10.87 11.51
N SER A 280 0.60 -9.84 12.26
CA SER A 280 -0.20 -9.27 13.33
C SER A 280 -0.18 -7.74 13.34
N LEU A 281 -1.30 -7.17 13.76
CA LEU A 281 -1.42 -5.77 14.18
C LEU A 281 -1.39 -5.75 15.71
N THR A 282 -0.59 -4.86 16.30
CA THR A 282 -0.65 -4.56 17.73
C THR A 282 -0.91 -3.06 17.91
N LEU A 283 -1.91 -2.74 18.73
CA LEU A 283 -2.18 -1.38 19.20
C LEU A 283 -1.75 -1.30 20.67
N SER A 284 -0.98 -0.29 21.05
CA SER A 284 -0.45 -0.12 22.41
C SER A 284 -0.65 1.32 22.90
N PRO A 285 -1.19 1.55 24.12
CA PRO A 285 -1.34 2.89 24.69
C PRO A 285 -0.04 3.46 25.26
N ARG A 286 1.08 2.74 25.07
CA ARG A 286 2.45 3.15 25.40
C ARG A 286 3.36 2.86 24.21
N SER A 287 4.49 3.56 24.09
CA SER A 287 5.50 3.27 23.06
C SER A 287 5.99 1.83 23.13
N PHE A 288 6.40 1.27 21.98
CA PHE A 288 7.04 -0.04 21.95
C PHE A 288 8.54 0.06 22.32
N GLN A 289 9.04 -0.99 22.96
CA GLN A 289 10.47 -1.29 23.09
C GLN A 289 10.78 -2.48 22.18
N GLU A 290 11.14 -2.22 20.91
CA GLU A 290 11.55 -3.26 19.97
C GLU A 290 13.06 -3.22 19.76
N LYS A 291 13.70 -4.39 19.70
CA LYS A 291 15.11 -4.54 19.33
C LYS A 291 15.23 -4.69 17.80
N ALA A 292 16.39 -4.38 17.24
CA ALA A 292 16.69 -4.46 15.80
C ALA A 292 15.75 -3.64 14.86
N VAL A 293 15.11 -2.59 15.38
CA VAL A 293 14.40 -1.58 14.57
C VAL A 293 15.22 -0.31 14.40
N VAL A 294 15.16 0.24 13.19
CA VAL A 294 15.73 1.53 12.79
C VAL A 294 14.72 2.63 13.12
N SER A 295 15.16 3.67 13.82
CA SER A 295 14.37 4.89 14.03
C SER A 295 14.44 5.81 12.83
N MET A 296 13.29 6.31 12.38
CA MET A 296 13.14 7.29 11.31
C MET A 296 12.35 8.52 11.79
N PRO A 297 12.69 9.73 11.32
CA PRO A 297 11.97 10.95 11.66
C PRO A 297 10.46 10.87 11.33
N TRP A 298 9.63 11.34 12.26
CA TRP A 298 8.16 11.37 12.17
C TRP A 298 7.66 12.49 11.25
N LEU A 299 7.90 12.30 9.95
CA LEU A 299 7.62 13.28 8.90
C LEU A 299 6.33 12.91 8.16
N PHE A 300 5.48 13.90 7.86
CA PHE A 300 4.17 13.67 7.25
C PHE A 300 3.91 14.51 5.99
N GLY A 301 3.53 13.83 4.92
CA GLY A 301 2.97 14.40 3.70
C GLY A 301 1.49 14.75 3.87
N GLY A 302 1.18 15.69 4.78
CA GLY A 302 -0.17 15.96 5.23
C GLY A 302 -0.54 15.08 6.42
N LEU A 303 -1.38 14.06 6.20
CA LEU A 303 -1.74 13.05 7.21
C LEU A 303 -1.21 11.64 6.85
N ASN A 304 -0.19 11.55 6.02
CA ASN A 304 0.47 10.29 5.64
C ASN A 304 1.94 10.30 6.04
N PRO A 305 2.48 9.23 6.67
CA PRO A 305 3.90 9.15 6.97
C PRO A 305 4.70 9.16 5.67
N VAL A 306 5.81 9.91 5.66
CA VAL A 306 6.75 9.94 4.53
C VAL A 306 8.13 9.51 4.96
N VAL A 307 8.78 8.73 4.10
CA VAL A 307 10.18 8.32 4.19
C VAL A 307 10.97 8.96 3.06
N PHE A 308 12.29 9.08 3.19
CA PHE A 308 13.14 9.77 2.22
C PHE A 308 13.97 8.74 1.45
N LEU A 309 13.87 8.76 0.11
CA LEU A 309 14.52 7.78 -0.78
C LEU A 309 15.46 8.46 -1.78
N SER A 310 16.56 7.79 -2.12
CA SER A 310 17.38 8.05 -3.32
C SER A 310 17.68 6.76 -4.09
N PHE A 311 17.99 6.85 -5.39
CA PHE A 311 18.59 5.75 -6.14
C PHE A 311 19.41 6.24 -7.36
N GLY A 312 20.56 5.61 -7.61
CA GLY A 312 21.48 6.04 -8.67
C GLY A 312 21.86 7.52 -8.52
N LYS A 313 21.83 8.28 -9.62
CA LYS A 313 22.07 9.74 -9.61
C LYS A 313 20.84 10.58 -9.18
N ARG A 314 19.71 9.98 -8.81
CA ARG A 314 18.50 10.74 -8.40
C ARG A 314 18.63 11.24 -6.95
N PRO A 315 18.33 12.52 -6.69
CA PRO A 315 18.46 13.09 -5.35
C PRO A 315 17.44 12.49 -4.37
N GLU A 316 17.74 12.63 -3.08
CA GLU A 316 16.85 12.23 -1.99
C GLU A 316 15.51 13.01 -2.06
N ARG A 317 14.37 12.30 -1.99
CA ARG A 317 13.03 12.90 -2.02
C ARG A 317 12.05 12.17 -1.09
N PRO A 318 10.97 12.84 -0.62
CA PRO A 318 9.95 12.22 0.22
C PRO A 318 8.98 11.34 -0.57
N PHE A 319 8.75 10.13 -0.07
CA PHE A 319 7.81 9.13 -0.57
C PHE A 319 6.79 8.80 0.51
N THR A 320 5.52 8.59 0.13
CA THR A 320 4.50 8.13 1.09
C THR A 320 4.75 6.67 1.46
N LEU A 321 4.82 6.33 2.74
CA LEU A 321 4.85 4.93 3.17
C LEU A 321 3.41 4.39 3.13
N ASP A 322 3.16 3.36 2.32
CA ASP A 322 1.81 3.00 1.87
C ASP A 322 1.58 1.48 1.99
N THR A 323 0.93 1.06 3.07
CA THR A 323 0.54 -0.35 3.26
C THR A 323 -0.62 -0.77 2.34
N GLY A 324 -1.40 0.16 1.79
CA GLY A 324 -2.47 -0.14 0.85
C GLY A 324 -1.92 -0.59 -0.52
N ALA A 325 -0.81 0.00 -0.96
CA ALA A 325 -0.18 -0.26 -2.24
C ALA A 325 0.61 -1.58 -2.28
N ALA A 326 0.24 -2.48 -3.21
CA ALA A 326 0.90 -3.77 -3.39
C ALA A 326 2.37 -3.69 -3.86
N THR A 327 2.81 -2.55 -4.43
CA THR A 327 4.15 -2.33 -5.00
C THR A 327 4.60 -0.89 -4.83
N THR A 328 5.91 -0.68 -4.66
CA THR A 328 6.57 0.63 -4.69
C THR A 328 6.45 1.26 -6.08
N LEU A 329 6.11 2.54 -6.10
CA LEU A 329 5.68 3.26 -7.29
C LEU A 329 6.31 4.66 -7.30
N PHE A 330 6.99 4.97 -8.40
CA PHE A 330 7.57 6.28 -8.68
C PHE A 330 6.63 7.08 -9.58
N LYS A 331 6.72 8.41 -9.55
CA LYS A 331 6.04 9.29 -10.50
C LYS A 331 7.00 9.81 -11.57
N GLU A 332 6.46 10.25 -12.70
CA GLU A 332 7.25 10.85 -13.78
C GLU A 332 8.06 12.09 -13.33
N SER A 333 7.57 12.89 -12.39
CA SER A 333 8.32 13.99 -11.78
C SER A 333 9.53 13.54 -10.95
N TYR A 334 9.57 12.29 -10.46
CA TYR A 334 10.78 11.69 -9.88
C TYR A 334 11.63 10.95 -10.92
N GLU A 335 11.01 10.29 -11.90
CA GLU A 335 11.74 9.70 -13.02
C GLU A 335 12.60 10.76 -13.70
N ARG A 336 12.04 11.94 -14.02
CA ARG A 336 12.74 13.05 -14.68
C ARG A 336 13.94 13.64 -13.92
N LEU A 337 14.20 13.24 -12.67
CA LEU A 337 15.38 13.70 -11.90
C LEU A 337 16.66 12.87 -12.15
N GLY A 338 16.70 12.06 -13.21
CA GLY A 338 17.86 11.28 -13.62
C GLY A 338 17.57 10.39 -14.83
N THR A 339 18.55 9.58 -15.26
CA THR A 339 18.47 8.71 -16.45
C THR A 339 17.16 7.89 -16.46
N PRO A 340 16.27 8.06 -17.47
CA PRO A 340 14.98 7.36 -17.57
C PRO A 340 15.12 5.84 -17.43
N LEU A 341 14.10 5.18 -16.91
CA LEU A 341 14.16 3.73 -16.72
C LEU A 341 13.55 3.00 -17.92
N PRO A 342 14.13 1.87 -18.38
CA PRO A 342 13.56 1.08 -19.47
C PRO A 342 12.16 0.57 -19.14
N LYS A 343 11.14 1.20 -19.75
CA LYS A 343 9.72 0.87 -19.64
C LYS A 343 9.41 -0.33 -20.53
N LYS A 344 8.78 -1.38 -19.98
CA LYS A 344 8.54 -2.66 -20.67
C LYS A 344 7.07 -3.01 -20.90
N MET A 345 6.17 -2.53 -20.06
CA MET A 345 4.75 -2.90 -20.13
C MET A 345 3.89 -1.79 -19.57
N VAL A 346 2.89 -1.36 -20.33
CA VAL A 346 1.81 -0.50 -19.84
C VAL A 346 0.87 -1.32 -18.97
N SER A 347 0.56 -0.80 -17.79
CA SER A 347 -0.42 -1.31 -16.83
C SER A 347 -1.46 -0.22 -16.55
N LYS A 348 -2.72 -0.62 -16.33
CA LYS A 348 -3.77 0.29 -15.86
C LYS A 348 -3.97 0.05 -14.36
N THR A 349 -3.43 0.94 -13.54
CA THR A 349 -3.55 0.89 -12.08
C THR A 349 -4.89 1.49 -11.66
N LEU A 350 -5.77 0.70 -11.05
CA LEU A 350 -7.03 1.19 -10.47
C LEU A 350 -6.78 1.80 -9.09
N ALA A 351 -7.35 2.99 -8.87
CA ALA A 351 -7.27 3.72 -7.61
C ALA A 351 -8.66 3.83 -6.93
N ALA A 352 -8.67 4.36 -5.71
CA ALA A 352 -9.90 4.82 -5.06
C ALA A 352 -10.70 5.76 -5.99
N GLY A 353 -12.02 5.72 -5.87
CA GLY A 353 -12.96 6.39 -6.77
C GLY A 353 -13.11 5.69 -8.13
N LYS A 354 -12.69 4.42 -8.25
CA LYS A 354 -12.68 3.60 -9.48
C LYS A 354 -11.88 4.20 -10.66
N LYS A 355 -11.09 5.24 -10.43
CA LYS A 355 -10.32 5.92 -11.49
C LYS A 355 -9.06 5.14 -11.83
N SER A 356 -8.82 4.92 -13.13
CA SER A 356 -7.58 4.32 -13.63
C SER A 356 -6.51 5.36 -13.92
N THR A 357 -5.27 5.04 -13.60
CA THR A 357 -4.08 5.75 -14.09
C THR A 357 -3.16 4.81 -14.86
N THR A 358 -2.43 5.37 -15.83
CA THR A 358 -1.44 4.66 -16.61
C THR A 358 -0.21 4.43 -15.74
N SER A 359 0.44 3.28 -15.87
CA SER A 359 1.71 2.99 -15.21
C SER A 359 2.57 2.11 -16.11
N TRP A 360 3.89 2.20 -15.98
CA TRP A 360 4.84 1.39 -16.73
C TRP A 360 5.64 0.51 -15.78
N VAL A 361 5.62 -0.80 -16.02
CA VAL A 361 6.53 -1.75 -15.38
C VAL A 361 7.89 -1.64 -16.05
N THR A 362 8.96 -1.43 -15.29
CA THR A 362 10.33 -1.41 -15.84
C THR A 362 10.99 -2.79 -15.83
N THR A 363 12.15 -2.94 -16.48
CA THR A 363 13.04 -4.10 -16.34
C THR A 363 14.12 -3.94 -15.26
N SER A 364 14.23 -2.76 -14.65
CA SER A 364 15.35 -2.41 -13.79
C SER A 364 15.33 -3.15 -12.44
N THR A 365 16.51 -3.58 -11.99
CA THR A 365 16.78 -3.76 -10.56
C THR A 365 17.54 -2.54 -10.05
N LEU A 366 17.04 -1.91 -9.00
CA LEU A 366 17.59 -0.68 -8.44
C LEU A 366 18.03 -0.91 -7.00
N LYS A 367 19.25 -0.47 -6.65
CA LYS A 367 19.60 -0.25 -5.24
C LYS A 367 18.93 1.06 -4.80
N ILE A 368 17.91 0.95 -3.95
CA ILE A 368 17.26 2.09 -3.28
C ILE A 368 17.95 2.29 -1.93
N SER A 369 18.21 3.55 -1.57
CA SER A 369 18.66 3.92 -0.24
C SER A 369 17.58 4.72 0.49
N MET A 370 17.35 4.37 1.75
CA MET A 370 16.46 5.05 2.70
C MET A 370 17.18 5.08 4.06
N PRO A 371 18.22 5.91 4.23
CA PRO A 371 19.24 5.70 5.25
C PRO A 371 18.69 5.59 6.68
N PRO A 372 19.07 4.55 7.46
CA PRO A 372 20.11 3.55 7.19
C PRO A 372 19.67 2.24 6.49
N ILE A 373 18.49 2.16 5.86
CA ILE A 373 18.01 0.94 5.17
C ILE A 373 18.25 1.04 3.65
N ASP A 374 19.13 0.19 3.11
CA ASP A 374 19.26 -0.07 1.68
C ASP A 374 18.44 -1.31 1.27
N TRP A 375 17.92 -1.36 0.04
CA TRP A 375 17.38 -2.60 -0.55
C TRP A 375 17.42 -2.62 -2.09
N HIS A 376 17.18 -3.80 -2.66
CA HIS A 376 17.07 -3.98 -4.11
C HIS A 376 15.60 -4.09 -4.56
N LEU A 377 15.10 -3.08 -5.26
CA LEU A 377 13.77 -3.04 -5.84
C LEU A 377 13.80 -3.56 -7.29
N ARG A 378 12.97 -4.55 -7.63
CA ARG A 378 12.94 -5.17 -8.97
C ARG A 378 11.64 -4.85 -9.71
N ASN A 379 11.77 -4.30 -10.92
CA ASN A 379 10.67 -3.91 -11.81
C ASN A 379 9.69 -2.91 -11.15
N PRO A 380 10.16 -1.76 -10.61
CA PRO A 380 9.28 -0.72 -10.08
C PRO A 380 8.24 -0.25 -11.10
N LEU A 381 7.12 0.27 -10.59
CA LEU A 381 6.16 0.99 -11.41
C LEU A 381 6.55 2.47 -11.52
N ILE A 382 6.52 3.02 -12.73
CA ILE A 382 6.42 4.47 -12.96
C ILE A 382 4.94 4.78 -13.23
N MET A 383 4.38 5.80 -12.59
CA MET A 383 2.99 6.20 -12.75
C MET A 383 2.88 7.54 -13.49
N GLN A 384 1.94 7.59 -14.44
CA GLN A 384 1.65 8.81 -15.19
C GLN A 384 1.07 9.91 -14.28
N GLU A 385 1.59 11.12 -14.41
CA GLU A 385 1.06 12.30 -13.72
C GLU A 385 0.05 13.04 -14.58
N LYS A 386 -1.25 12.86 -14.28
CA LYS A 386 -2.33 13.63 -14.91
C LYS A 386 -2.40 15.05 -14.31
N ASP A 387 -2.64 16.05 -15.16
CA ASP A 387 -2.47 17.49 -14.87
C ASP A 387 -3.20 18.03 -13.63
N ALA A 388 -4.29 17.37 -13.24
CA ALA A 388 -5.02 17.67 -12.01
C ALA A 388 -4.19 17.50 -10.72
N GLN A 389 -3.05 16.80 -10.74
CA GLN A 389 -2.23 16.54 -9.55
C GLN A 389 -1.20 17.64 -9.18
N LYS A 390 -1.36 18.89 -9.66
CA LYS A 390 -0.57 20.05 -9.18
C LYS A 390 -0.62 20.26 -7.65
N TYR A 391 -1.62 19.69 -6.96
CA TYR A 391 -1.90 19.90 -5.54
C TYR A 391 -1.13 18.99 -4.56
N THR A 392 -0.48 19.65 -3.59
CA THR A 392 0.31 19.12 -2.44
C THR A 392 1.68 18.55 -2.76
N ASP A 393 2.70 19.07 -2.05
CA ASP A 393 4.11 18.97 -2.46
C ASP A 393 4.79 17.63 -2.10
N PHE A 394 4.21 16.88 -1.14
CA PHE A 394 4.83 15.67 -0.58
C PHE A 394 4.34 14.35 -1.19
N LYS A 395 3.19 14.33 -1.87
CA LYS A 395 2.73 13.19 -2.69
C LYS A 395 3.21 13.28 -4.15
N ARG A 396 4.32 13.97 -4.40
CA ARG A 396 4.85 14.23 -5.75
C ARG A 396 5.81 13.17 -6.26
N PHE A 397 6.62 12.51 -5.44
CA PHE A 397 7.68 11.64 -5.97
C PHE A 397 7.27 10.17 -6.07
N GLY A 398 6.36 9.72 -5.18
CA GLY A 398 5.73 8.41 -5.26
C GLY A 398 5.33 7.85 -3.88
N LEU A 399 5.28 6.52 -3.81
CA LEU A 399 5.00 5.74 -2.60
C LEU A 399 5.90 4.51 -2.47
N VAL A 400 6.12 4.06 -1.24
CA VAL A 400 6.79 2.80 -0.87
C VAL A 400 5.73 1.80 -0.46
N GLY A 401 5.66 0.67 -1.16
CA GLY A 401 4.59 -0.31 -1.03
C GLY A 401 4.97 -1.60 -0.30
N MET A 402 4.07 -2.57 -0.39
CA MET A 402 4.16 -3.89 0.23
C MET A 402 5.29 -4.78 -0.32
N ASP A 403 5.94 -4.43 -1.43
CA ASP A 403 7.15 -5.10 -1.91
C ASP A 403 8.42 -4.74 -1.11
N PHE A 404 8.42 -3.60 -0.40
CA PHE A 404 9.44 -3.25 0.59
C PHE A 404 9.02 -3.59 2.03
N LEU A 405 7.77 -3.30 2.38
CA LEU A 405 7.25 -3.40 3.75
C LEU A 405 7.07 -4.85 4.24
N MET A 406 6.82 -5.78 3.32
CA MET A 406 6.50 -7.15 3.70
C MET A 406 7.71 -7.90 4.27
N GLY A 407 7.46 -8.68 5.34
CA GLY A 407 8.51 -9.24 6.17
C GLY A 407 9.24 -8.22 7.05
N ARG A 408 8.77 -6.97 7.15
CA ARG A 408 9.29 -6.01 8.14
C ARG A 408 8.33 -5.84 9.31
N VAL A 409 8.85 -5.33 10.41
CA VAL A 409 8.03 -4.68 11.44
C VAL A 409 7.97 -3.19 11.10
N LEU A 410 6.78 -2.63 10.96
CA LEU A 410 6.54 -1.19 10.86
C LEU A 410 5.87 -0.71 12.15
N ILE A 411 6.43 0.31 12.79
CA ILE A 411 5.84 0.95 13.97
C ILE A 411 5.58 2.42 13.68
N LEU A 412 4.37 2.87 13.98
CA LEU A 412 4.02 4.28 14.06
C LEU A 412 3.87 4.64 15.55
N ASP A 413 4.83 5.37 16.12
CA ASP A 413 4.87 5.69 17.55
C ASP A 413 4.64 7.20 17.77
N PRO A 414 3.40 7.63 18.08
CA PRO A 414 3.08 9.05 18.23
C PRO A 414 3.69 9.65 19.49
N PHE A 415 3.95 8.84 20.53
CA PHE A 415 4.51 9.30 21.79
C PHE A 415 6.01 9.60 21.65
N LYS A 416 6.77 8.68 21.04
CA LYS A 416 8.18 8.91 20.68
C LYS A 416 8.37 9.90 19.53
N LYS A 417 7.29 10.24 18.81
CA LYS A 417 7.33 10.99 17.53
C LYS A 417 8.38 10.39 16.60
N ALA A 418 8.25 9.08 16.36
CA ALA A 418 9.17 8.31 15.53
C ALA A 418 8.42 7.24 14.72
N LEU A 419 8.90 6.99 13.51
CA LEU A 419 8.52 5.85 12.69
C LEU A 419 9.64 4.82 12.82
N PHE A 420 9.32 3.56 13.11
CA PHE A 420 10.33 2.50 13.19
C PHE A 420 10.11 1.45 12.11
N LEU A 421 11.21 0.94 11.54
CA LEU A 421 11.22 -0.17 10.59
C LEU A 421 12.27 -1.21 11.01
N SER A 422 11.97 -2.50 10.97
CA SER A 422 13.00 -3.52 11.16
C SER A 422 14.10 -3.38 10.09
N SER A 423 15.37 -3.47 10.50
CA SER A 423 16.53 -3.23 9.61
C SER A 423 16.53 -4.17 8.39
N GLY A 424 16.31 -5.46 8.64
CA GLY A 424 16.03 -6.48 7.62
C GLY A 424 14.54 -6.72 7.39
N ALA A 425 14.24 -7.35 6.25
CA ALA A 425 13.00 -8.10 6.06
C ALA A 425 13.26 -9.59 6.35
N SER A 426 12.39 -10.23 7.13
CA SER A 426 12.42 -11.66 7.42
C SER A 426 11.03 -12.26 7.18
N LEU A 427 10.97 -13.56 6.89
CA LEU A 427 9.71 -14.29 6.75
C LEU A 427 9.89 -15.66 7.42
N PRO A 428 8.85 -16.24 8.07
CA PRO A 428 8.97 -17.49 8.82
C PRO A 428 9.75 -18.56 8.04
N PRO A 429 10.86 -19.09 8.56
CA PRO A 429 11.79 -19.88 7.76
C PRO A 429 11.14 -21.15 7.24
N TRP A 430 11.42 -21.51 5.98
CA TRP A 430 11.23 -22.91 5.55
C TRP A 430 12.35 -23.74 6.18
N LYS A 431 12.02 -24.90 6.75
CA LYS A 431 12.98 -25.91 7.23
C LYS A 431 13.27 -26.93 6.13
N LYS A 432 14.47 -27.52 6.11
CA LYS A 432 14.74 -28.73 5.30
C LYS A 432 13.77 -29.83 5.74
N GLY A 433 13.14 -30.50 4.79
CA GLY A 433 12.09 -31.51 5.07
C GLY A 433 10.67 -30.95 5.26
N ASP A 434 10.46 -29.62 5.32
CA ASP A 434 9.10 -29.06 5.28
C ASP A 434 8.39 -29.57 4.01
N LYS A 435 7.16 -30.09 4.16
CA LYS A 435 6.41 -30.79 3.12
C LYS A 435 5.00 -30.24 2.88
N ALA A 436 4.56 -30.29 1.63
CA ALA A 436 3.23 -29.86 1.21
C ALA A 436 2.67 -30.74 0.09
N THR A 437 1.61 -31.50 0.40
CA THR A 437 0.84 -32.21 -0.61
C THR A 437 -0.40 -31.40 -1.00
N PHE A 438 -0.62 -31.23 -2.30
CA PHE A 438 -1.80 -30.62 -2.89
C PHE A 438 -2.53 -31.65 -3.76
N LEU A 439 -3.84 -31.71 -3.65
CA LEU A 439 -4.74 -32.44 -4.55
C LEU A 439 -5.12 -31.54 -5.72
N ILE A 440 -5.10 -32.10 -6.93
CA ILE A 440 -5.68 -31.49 -8.13
C ILE A 440 -6.83 -32.37 -8.64
N SER A 441 -8.00 -31.75 -8.82
CA SER A 441 -9.26 -32.41 -9.17
C SER A 441 -10.17 -31.49 -10.00
N GLY A 442 -11.23 -32.02 -10.61
CA GLY A 442 -12.26 -31.25 -11.34
C GLY A 442 -12.54 -31.77 -12.75
N THR A 443 -13.63 -31.27 -13.36
CA THR A 443 -14.23 -31.83 -14.60
C THR A 443 -13.42 -31.62 -15.88
N THR A 444 -12.29 -30.92 -15.84
CA THR A 444 -11.31 -30.88 -16.95
C THR A 444 -10.14 -31.87 -16.76
N LEU A 445 -10.24 -32.81 -15.82
CA LEU A 445 -9.24 -33.84 -15.55
C LEU A 445 -9.86 -35.24 -15.59
N THR A 446 -9.23 -36.16 -16.32
CA THR A 446 -9.67 -37.57 -16.42
C THR A 446 -9.43 -38.38 -15.15
N LYS A 447 -8.39 -38.03 -14.38
CA LYS A 447 -8.08 -38.61 -13.06
C LYS A 447 -7.46 -37.51 -12.17
N ASN A 448 -7.71 -37.60 -10.86
CA ASN A 448 -7.09 -36.76 -9.84
C ASN A 448 -5.55 -36.89 -9.87
N ARG A 449 -4.85 -35.86 -9.39
CA ARG A 449 -3.38 -35.79 -9.38
C ARG A 449 -2.90 -35.21 -8.06
N HIS A 450 -1.75 -35.63 -7.57
CA HIS A 450 -1.17 -35.10 -6.35
C HIS A 450 0.14 -34.38 -6.66
N VAL A 451 0.40 -33.29 -5.94
CA VAL A 451 1.63 -32.52 -6.04
C VAL A 451 2.26 -32.43 -4.67
N VAL A 452 3.43 -33.05 -4.51
CA VAL A 452 4.23 -32.93 -3.29
C VAL A 452 5.35 -31.92 -3.54
N GLU A 453 5.33 -30.79 -2.82
CA GLU A 453 6.49 -29.90 -2.69
C GLU A 453 7.22 -30.22 -1.37
N THR A 454 8.53 -30.49 -1.43
CA THR A 454 9.38 -30.76 -0.25
C THR A 454 10.64 -29.89 -0.30
N VAL A 455 10.99 -29.23 0.80
CA VAL A 455 12.22 -28.42 0.89
C VAL A 455 13.45 -29.31 0.99
N THR A 456 14.36 -29.22 0.02
CA THR A 456 15.63 -29.97 0.04
C THR A 456 16.81 -29.14 0.52
N ALA A 457 16.81 -27.83 0.23
CA ALA A 457 17.84 -26.90 0.68
C ALA A 457 17.29 -25.47 0.82
N ARG A 458 17.95 -24.64 1.63
CA ARG A 458 17.66 -23.22 1.83
C ARG A 458 18.94 -22.46 2.16
N THR A 459 19.05 -21.23 1.65
CA THR A 459 20.12 -20.27 1.99
C THR A 459 19.51 -19.02 2.67
N LYS A 460 20.31 -17.98 2.91
CA LYS A 460 19.79 -16.67 3.38
C LYS A 460 18.82 -16.01 2.39
N SER A 461 18.89 -16.33 1.10
CA SER A 461 18.17 -15.61 0.02
C SER A 461 17.43 -16.50 -0.98
N THR A 462 17.59 -17.84 -0.92
CA THR A 462 16.98 -18.80 -1.84
C THR A 462 16.45 -20.05 -1.13
N VAL A 463 15.49 -20.72 -1.74
CA VAL A 463 14.96 -22.03 -1.30
C VAL A 463 14.87 -22.97 -2.51
N THR A 464 15.25 -24.23 -2.31
CA THR A 464 15.16 -25.31 -3.28
C THR A 464 14.06 -26.27 -2.88
N LEU A 465 13.08 -26.46 -3.76
CA LEU A 465 11.99 -27.43 -3.58
C LEU A 465 12.16 -28.59 -4.55
N LYS A 466 12.12 -29.83 -4.03
CA LYS A 466 11.75 -31.02 -4.81
C LYS A 466 10.25 -30.96 -5.05
N VAL A 467 9.82 -31.13 -6.30
CA VAL A 467 8.42 -31.09 -6.71
C VAL A 467 8.08 -32.39 -7.42
N GLU A 468 7.08 -33.10 -6.92
CA GLU A 468 6.68 -34.41 -7.41
C GLU A 468 5.21 -34.37 -7.82
N LEU A 469 4.98 -34.35 -9.12
CA LEU A 469 3.66 -34.44 -9.73
C LEU A 469 3.35 -35.92 -9.99
N GLN A 470 2.54 -36.50 -9.10
CA GLN A 470 2.02 -37.85 -9.19
C GLN A 470 0.88 -37.87 -10.21
N LEU A 471 1.10 -38.58 -11.33
CA LEU A 471 0.12 -38.91 -12.35
C LEU A 471 -0.25 -40.40 -12.23
N PRO A 472 -1.43 -40.84 -12.73
CA PRO A 472 -1.93 -42.19 -12.51
C PRO A 472 -0.94 -43.33 -12.78
N ASN A 473 -0.10 -43.21 -13.82
CA ASN A 473 0.85 -44.24 -14.23
C ASN A 473 2.33 -43.79 -14.11
N LYS A 474 2.63 -42.60 -13.53
CA LYS A 474 4.02 -42.11 -13.34
C LYS A 474 4.14 -40.90 -12.42
N THR A 475 5.25 -40.81 -11.69
CA THR A 475 5.62 -39.60 -10.92
C THR A 475 6.67 -38.77 -11.65
N ASN A 476 6.29 -37.55 -12.06
CA ASN A 476 7.21 -36.57 -12.62
C ASN A 476 7.88 -35.79 -11.48
N THR A 477 9.16 -36.04 -11.22
CA THR A 477 9.97 -35.25 -10.27
C THR A 477 10.80 -34.20 -10.99
N PHE A 478 10.83 -32.98 -10.45
CA PHE A 478 11.78 -31.93 -10.82
C PHE A 478 12.09 -31.06 -9.59
N PHE A 479 13.06 -30.16 -9.73
CA PHE A 479 13.48 -29.24 -8.67
C PHE A 479 13.28 -27.79 -9.10
N LEU A 480 12.95 -26.92 -8.14
CA LEU A 480 12.84 -25.48 -8.32
C LEU A 480 13.74 -24.74 -7.32
N LEU A 481 14.74 -24.01 -7.81
CA LEU A 481 15.41 -22.97 -7.05
C LEU A 481 14.63 -21.66 -7.24
N MET A 482 14.20 -21.04 -6.15
CA MET A 482 13.56 -19.73 -6.14
C MET A 482 14.18 -18.82 -5.08
N ASN A 483 14.06 -17.50 -5.26
CA ASN A 483 14.40 -16.55 -4.20
C ASN A 483 13.47 -16.80 -3.00
N ASP A 484 13.95 -16.73 -1.76
CA ASP A 484 13.14 -16.92 -0.55
C ASP A 484 12.53 -15.59 -0.09
N ASN A 485 11.52 -15.10 -0.81
CA ASN A 485 10.86 -13.83 -0.51
C ASN A 485 9.34 -13.90 -0.67
N TRP A 486 8.64 -12.80 -0.36
CA TRP A 486 7.18 -12.77 -0.36
C TRP A 486 6.54 -13.06 -1.72
N LYS A 487 7.14 -12.57 -2.81
CA LYS A 487 6.62 -12.66 -4.18
C LYS A 487 6.63 -14.10 -4.70
N THR A 488 7.61 -14.89 -4.28
CA THR A 488 7.75 -16.32 -4.61
C THR A 488 6.97 -17.24 -3.65
N ARG A 489 6.90 -16.90 -2.35
CA ARG A 489 6.07 -17.62 -1.35
C ARG A 489 4.55 -17.45 -1.56
N GLY A 490 4.14 -16.33 -2.16
CA GLY A 490 2.73 -16.04 -2.47
C GLY A 490 2.21 -16.67 -3.74
N SER A 491 3.08 -17.09 -4.66
CA SER A 491 2.65 -17.63 -5.94
C SER A 491 2.34 -19.13 -5.81
N TRP A 492 1.27 -19.59 -6.45
CA TRP A 492 1.07 -21.02 -6.70
C TRP A 492 2.08 -21.51 -7.73
N LEU A 493 2.32 -22.81 -7.76
CA LEU A 493 3.39 -23.47 -8.51
C LEU A 493 3.54 -23.03 -9.99
N LEU A 494 2.41 -22.82 -10.69
CA LEU A 494 2.33 -22.32 -12.08
C LEU A 494 2.88 -20.89 -12.29
N SER A 495 2.83 -20.06 -11.25
CA SER A 495 3.17 -18.62 -11.30
C SER A 495 4.43 -18.28 -10.48
N ARG A 496 5.03 -19.25 -9.79
CA ARG A 496 6.28 -19.04 -9.05
C ARG A 496 7.41 -18.70 -10.00
N GLN A 497 8.07 -17.58 -9.73
CA GLN A 497 9.26 -17.15 -10.45
C GLN A 497 10.48 -17.95 -9.97
N ALA A 498 10.64 -19.16 -10.51
CA ALA A 498 11.84 -19.95 -10.36
C ALA A 498 13.04 -19.23 -11.02
N VAL A 499 14.19 -19.25 -10.34
CA VAL A 499 15.48 -18.77 -10.85
C VAL A 499 16.12 -19.84 -11.73
N ARG A 500 16.01 -21.12 -11.32
CA ARG A 500 16.43 -22.29 -12.09
C ARG A 500 15.50 -23.46 -11.80
N ALA A 501 15.28 -24.32 -12.78
CA ALA A 501 14.63 -25.62 -12.59
C ALA A 501 15.44 -26.71 -13.26
N TRP A 502 15.43 -27.92 -12.71
CA TRP A 502 16.12 -29.09 -13.28
C TRP A 502 15.36 -30.39 -12.99
N ASP A 503 15.60 -31.43 -13.78
CA ASP A 503 15.02 -32.77 -13.57
C ASP A 503 15.83 -33.64 -12.59
N LYS A 504 15.49 -34.92 -12.43
CA LYS A 504 16.27 -35.87 -11.62
C LYS A 504 17.73 -36.01 -12.10
N LYS A 505 18.00 -35.85 -13.40
CA LYS A 505 19.33 -35.96 -14.03
C LYS A 505 20.10 -34.63 -14.02
N LYS A 506 19.67 -33.63 -13.23
CA LYS A 506 20.23 -32.26 -13.16
C LYS A 506 20.13 -31.47 -14.49
N LYS A 507 19.44 -31.96 -15.51
CA LYS A 507 19.25 -31.25 -16.79
C LYS A 507 18.33 -30.05 -16.58
N THR A 508 18.77 -28.86 -16.98
CA THR A 508 18.02 -27.61 -16.80
C THR A 508 16.73 -27.64 -17.62
N ILE A 509 15.58 -27.41 -16.97
CA ILE A 509 14.25 -27.42 -17.59
C ILE A 509 13.88 -25.99 -18.00
N SER A 510 13.61 -25.75 -19.29
CA SER A 510 13.25 -24.41 -19.78
C SER A 510 11.94 -23.91 -19.16
N LYS A 511 11.77 -22.58 -19.03
CA LYS A 511 10.51 -21.99 -18.51
C LYS A 511 9.28 -22.43 -19.33
N ARG A 512 9.42 -22.56 -20.66
CA ARG A 512 8.36 -23.08 -21.54
C ARG A 512 8.02 -24.52 -21.21
N GLU A 513 9.01 -25.37 -20.99
CA GLU A 513 8.83 -26.78 -20.65
C GLU A 513 8.25 -26.97 -19.23
N GLN A 514 8.68 -26.19 -18.24
CA GLN A 514 8.06 -26.12 -16.92
C GLN A 514 6.56 -25.81 -17.07
N ILE A 515 6.23 -24.74 -17.80
CA ILE A 515 4.84 -24.33 -18.06
C ILE A 515 4.07 -25.44 -18.81
N MET A 516 4.65 -26.11 -19.81
CA MET A 516 3.98 -27.19 -20.55
C MET A 516 3.77 -28.47 -19.72
N LYS A 517 4.68 -28.81 -18.80
CA LYS A 517 4.50 -29.89 -17.81
C LYS A 517 3.30 -29.63 -16.89
N TRP A 518 2.94 -28.36 -16.69
CA TRP A 518 1.81 -27.93 -15.86
C TRP A 518 0.51 -27.61 -16.62
N LEU A 519 0.55 -26.95 -17.77
CA LEU A 519 -0.66 -26.50 -18.50
C LEU A 519 -1.56 -27.66 -18.94
N LYS A 520 -1.02 -28.87 -19.11
CA LYS A 520 -1.81 -30.11 -19.32
C LYS A 520 -2.73 -30.48 -18.13
N VAL A 521 -2.74 -29.68 -17.06
CA VAL A 521 -3.56 -29.84 -15.85
C VAL A 521 -4.56 -28.69 -15.66
N PHE A 522 -4.32 -27.51 -16.25
CA PHE A 522 -5.06 -26.29 -15.94
C PHE A 522 -5.66 -25.67 -17.20
N MET A 523 -6.99 -25.62 -17.28
CA MET A 523 -7.69 -24.94 -18.37
C MET A 523 -7.35 -23.44 -18.36
N PRO A 524 -6.83 -22.86 -19.47
CA PRO A 524 -6.50 -21.44 -19.56
C PRO A 524 -7.71 -20.52 -19.42
N PHE A 525 -7.47 -19.33 -18.87
CA PHE A 525 -8.46 -18.28 -18.68
C PHE A 525 -7.86 -16.88 -18.95
N ARG A 526 -8.72 -15.91 -19.23
CA ARG A 526 -8.41 -14.47 -19.25
C ARG A 526 -9.18 -13.78 -18.14
N VAL A 527 -8.53 -12.97 -17.30
CA VAL A 527 -9.22 -12.22 -16.24
C VAL A 527 -10.08 -11.12 -16.86
N SER A 528 -11.36 -11.01 -16.47
CA SER A 528 -12.22 -9.93 -16.96
C SER A 528 -11.92 -8.62 -16.23
N THR A 529 -12.45 -7.50 -16.74
CA THR A 529 -12.37 -6.18 -16.08
C THR A 529 -13.20 -6.06 -14.79
N SER A 530 -13.80 -7.16 -14.31
CA SER A 530 -14.56 -7.20 -13.06
C SER A 530 -13.70 -6.84 -11.84
N THR A 531 -14.33 -6.15 -10.88
CA THR A 531 -13.71 -5.83 -9.60
C THR A 531 -13.57 -7.11 -8.75
N PRO A 532 -12.38 -7.44 -8.20
CA PRO A 532 -12.22 -8.62 -7.35
C PRO A 532 -13.11 -8.55 -6.11
N LYS A 533 -13.88 -9.60 -5.84
CA LYS A 533 -14.60 -9.78 -4.57
C LYS A 533 -13.63 -10.35 -3.54
N ILE A 534 -13.59 -9.79 -2.33
CA ILE A 534 -12.69 -10.25 -1.26
C ILE A 534 -13.47 -10.58 0.00
N GLU A 535 -13.23 -11.77 0.53
CA GLU A 535 -13.90 -12.31 1.71
C GLU A 535 -12.87 -12.69 2.78
N SER A 536 -13.17 -12.36 4.03
CA SER A 536 -12.46 -12.86 5.21
C SER A 536 -13.06 -14.21 5.60
N ILE A 537 -12.26 -15.27 5.60
CA ILE A 537 -12.70 -16.62 5.97
C ILE A 537 -11.81 -17.20 7.07
N GLN A 538 -12.33 -18.17 7.82
CA GLN A 538 -11.49 -19.02 8.65
C GLN A 538 -11.17 -20.30 7.87
N GLY A 539 -10.12 -20.97 8.29
CA GLY A 539 -9.83 -22.32 7.82
C GLY A 539 -9.15 -23.13 8.91
N SER A 540 -9.01 -24.42 8.68
CA SER A 540 -8.13 -25.28 9.45
C SER A 540 -7.27 -26.13 8.55
N LEU A 541 -6.06 -26.44 8.99
CA LEU A 541 -5.18 -27.41 8.35
C LEU A 541 -5.02 -28.63 9.26
N HIS A 542 -5.35 -29.81 8.72
CA HIS A 542 -5.38 -31.12 9.39
C HIS A 542 -6.23 -31.13 10.69
N LYS A 543 -7.38 -30.42 10.69
CA LYS A 543 -8.27 -30.11 11.82
C LYS A 543 -7.64 -29.34 13.00
N LYS A 544 -6.35 -29.55 13.30
CA LYS A 544 -5.63 -29.01 14.47
C LYS A 544 -5.27 -27.51 14.35
N LEU A 545 -4.79 -27.05 13.19
CA LEU A 545 -4.28 -25.68 13.05
C LEU A 545 -5.33 -24.73 12.47
N ARG A 546 -5.95 -23.89 13.30
CA ARG A 546 -6.81 -22.78 12.84
C ARG A 546 -5.98 -21.72 12.10
N LEU A 547 -6.48 -21.26 10.96
CA LEU A 547 -5.82 -20.32 10.04
C LEU A 547 -6.76 -19.15 9.72
N SER A 548 -6.27 -17.92 9.90
CA SER A 548 -6.93 -16.70 9.43
C SER A 548 -6.57 -16.48 7.97
N CYS A 549 -7.55 -16.48 7.07
CA CYS A 549 -7.32 -16.51 5.62
C CYS A 549 -8.21 -15.52 4.86
N SER A 550 -7.85 -15.23 3.61
CA SER A 550 -8.68 -14.46 2.69
C SER A 550 -9.07 -15.32 1.49
N ARG A 551 -10.28 -15.13 0.96
CA ARG A 551 -10.66 -15.54 -0.39
C ARG A 551 -10.69 -14.32 -1.30
N VAL A 552 -10.08 -14.43 -2.49
CA VAL A 552 -10.17 -13.44 -3.57
C VAL A 552 -10.82 -14.13 -4.77
N SER A 553 -11.95 -13.60 -5.23
CA SER A 553 -12.73 -14.14 -6.34
C SER A 553 -12.76 -13.16 -7.50
N LEU A 554 -12.32 -13.63 -8.67
CA LEU A 554 -12.22 -12.89 -9.93
C LEU A 554 -13.14 -13.55 -10.97
N SER A 555 -13.93 -12.76 -11.72
CA SER A 555 -14.60 -13.29 -12.91
C SER A 555 -13.58 -13.40 -14.04
N VAL A 556 -13.61 -14.51 -14.78
CA VAL A 556 -12.66 -14.81 -15.86
C VAL A 556 -13.39 -15.43 -17.05
N GLN A 557 -12.88 -15.23 -18.27
CA GLN A 557 -13.36 -15.91 -19.47
C GLN A 557 -12.48 -17.13 -19.78
N THR A 558 -13.09 -18.23 -20.17
CA THR A 558 -12.41 -19.50 -20.50
C THR A 558 -12.82 -19.99 -21.90
N LYS A 559 -12.23 -21.09 -22.38
CA LYS A 559 -12.72 -21.78 -23.58
C LYS A 559 -14.12 -22.40 -23.41
N LYS A 560 -14.55 -22.67 -22.17
CA LYS A 560 -15.88 -23.18 -21.81
C LYS A 560 -16.81 -22.05 -21.32
N GLY A 561 -16.67 -20.84 -21.87
CA GLY A 561 -17.45 -19.67 -21.45
C GLY A 561 -16.93 -18.99 -20.17
N PRO A 562 -17.74 -18.13 -19.52
CA PRO A 562 -17.37 -17.43 -18.30
C PRO A 562 -17.18 -18.38 -17.11
N ALA A 563 -16.38 -17.96 -16.13
CA ALA A 563 -16.10 -18.70 -14.90
C ALA A 563 -15.68 -17.75 -13.76
N THR A 564 -15.62 -18.28 -12.53
CA THR A 564 -15.03 -17.59 -11.37
C THR A 564 -13.75 -18.30 -10.93
N LEU A 565 -12.65 -17.54 -10.86
CA LEU A 565 -11.38 -17.97 -10.27
C LEU A 565 -11.35 -17.53 -8.80
N SER A 566 -11.35 -18.48 -7.87
CA SER A 566 -11.27 -18.27 -6.42
C SER A 566 -9.89 -18.67 -5.89
N ILE A 567 -9.19 -17.73 -5.26
CA ILE A 567 -7.88 -17.91 -4.62
C ILE A 567 -8.08 -17.83 -3.10
N ILE A 568 -7.59 -18.80 -2.32
CA ILE A 568 -7.54 -18.74 -0.86
C ILE A 568 -6.09 -18.66 -0.39
N GLU A 569 -5.78 -17.61 0.37
CA GLU A 569 -4.46 -17.40 0.97
C GLU A 569 -4.53 -17.31 2.50
N CYS A 570 -3.58 -17.98 3.17
CA CYS A 570 -3.38 -17.94 4.61
C CYS A 570 -1.92 -17.52 4.90
N PRO A 571 -1.64 -16.28 5.34
CA PRO A 571 -0.30 -15.70 5.31
C PRO A 571 0.71 -16.35 6.27
N LYS A 572 0.23 -16.93 7.39
CA LYS A 572 1.05 -17.51 8.47
C LYS A 572 1.81 -18.81 8.10
N ARG A 573 1.89 -19.20 6.83
CA ARG A 573 2.54 -20.44 6.37
C ARG A 573 3.48 -20.17 5.19
N PRO A 574 4.60 -20.91 5.03
CA PRO A 574 5.50 -20.74 3.89
C PRO A 574 4.80 -20.93 2.53
N TRP A 575 3.89 -21.91 2.46
CA TRP A 575 2.86 -22.02 1.44
C TRP A 575 1.66 -21.14 1.80
N ARG A 576 1.51 -19.99 1.14
CA ARG A 576 0.37 -19.09 1.36
C ARG A 576 -0.93 -19.59 0.74
N THR A 577 -0.88 -20.02 -0.52
CA THR A 577 -2.06 -20.47 -1.27
C THR A 577 -2.52 -21.83 -0.75
N MET A 578 -3.71 -21.89 -0.14
CA MET A 578 -4.30 -23.15 0.33
C MET A 578 -5.29 -23.75 -0.67
N ARG A 579 -5.99 -22.92 -1.45
CA ARG A 579 -6.90 -23.37 -2.51
C ARG A 579 -6.83 -22.41 -3.70
N LEU A 580 -6.82 -22.96 -4.90
CA LEU A 580 -7.15 -22.27 -6.14
C LEU A 580 -8.24 -23.08 -6.84
N ARG A 581 -9.35 -22.45 -7.22
CA ARG A 581 -10.49 -23.13 -7.85
C ARG A 581 -11.00 -22.31 -9.02
N LEU A 582 -11.19 -22.95 -10.18
CA LEU A 582 -11.90 -22.39 -11.32
C LEU A 582 -13.29 -23.05 -11.41
N THR A 583 -14.34 -22.24 -11.29
CA THR A 583 -15.73 -22.71 -11.14
C THR A 583 -16.59 -22.14 -12.27
N HIS A 584 -17.36 -23.00 -12.95
CA HIS A 584 -18.33 -22.58 -13.95
C HIS A 584 -19.57 -21.95 -13.26
N PRO A 585 -20.35 -21.06 -13.92
CA PRO A 585 -21.59 -20.51 -13.34
C PRO A 585 -22.61 -21.59 -12.91
N LYS A 586 -22.68 -22.71 -13.63
CA LYS A 586 -23.46 -23.92 -13.24
C LYS A 586 -22.83 -24.69 -12.05
N GLY A 587 -22.14 -24.03 -11.12
CA GLY A 587 -21.51 -24.60 -9.92
C GLY A 587 -20.31 -25.55 -10.13
N SER A 588 -20.15 -26.16 -11.32
CA SER A 588 -19.17 -27.23 -11.54
C SER A 588 -17.72 -26.74 -11.44
N ILE A 589 -16.91 -27.50 -10.69
CA ILE A 589 -15.47 -27.25 -10.52
C ILE A 589 -14.77 -27.75 -11.79
N LEU A 590 -14.37 -26.81 -12.65
CA LEU A 590 -13.64 -27.12 -13.88
C LEU A 590 -12.27 -27.68 -13.52
N TRP A 591 -11.56 -27.01 -12.61
CA TRP A 591 -10.41 -27.58 -11.91
C TRP A 591 -10.19 -26.89 -10.55
N GLN A 592 -9.52 -27.59 -9.64
CA GLN A 592 -9.07 -27.11 -8.34
C GLN A 592 -7.65 -27.60 -8.06
N TYR A 593 -6.85 -26.77 -7.38
CA TYR A 593 -5.58 -27.11 -6.71
C TYR A 593 -5.75 -26.78 -5.23
N GLU A 594 -5.72 -27.78 -4.34
CA GLU A 594 -6.05 -27.63 -2.91
C GLU A 594 -5.01 -28.32 -2.01
N ARG A 595 -4.56 -27.64 -0.96
CA ARG A 595 -3.72 -28.21 0.10
C ARG A 595 -4.48 -29.34 0.79
N GLN A 596 -3.93 -30.55 0.79
CA GLN A 596 -4.55 -31.67 1.50
C GLN A 596 -4.71 -31.37 2.99
N GLY A 597 -5.86 -31.74 3.55
CA GLY A 597 -6.24 -31.46 4.93
C GLY A 597 -6.64 -30.00 5.20
N PHE A 598 -6.68 -29.12 4.19
CA PHE A 598 -7.27 -27.79 4.36
C PHE A 598 -8.79 -27.85 4.30
N GLN A 599 -9.44 -27.19 5.26
CA GLN A 599 -10.89 -27.00 5.33
C GLN A 599 -11.17 -25.51 5.54
N VAL A 600 -12.31 -25.05 5.04
CA VAL A 600 -12.79 -23.66 5.22
C VAL A 600 -13.98 -23.70 6.16
N HIS A 601 -14.03 -22.74 7.08
CA HIS A 601 -15.11 -22.49 8.03
C HIS A 601 -15.63 -21.06 7.84
#